data_AF-A0A6P2XPM5-F1
#
_entry.id   AF-A0A6P2XPM5-F1
#
_cell.length_a   1.000
_cell.length_b   1.000
_cell.length_c   1.000
_cell.angle_alpha   90.00
_cell.angle_beta   90.00
_cell.angle_gamma   90.00
#
_symmetry.space_group_name_H-M   'P 1'
#
loop_
_entity.id
_entity.type
_entity.pdbx_description
1 polymer ?
#
loop_
_entity_poly.entity_id
_entity_poly.type
_entity_poly.pdbx_seq_one_letter_code
_entity_poly.pdbx_strand_id
1 'polypeptide(L)' 'MNLFNVRLRGRGIAAGRPANLVVPDADSDYEAVRQQAKATLLIRHGKVILPREPERVAYPE' A
#
# COMPACT_ATOMS: atom_id res chain seq x y z
N MET A 1 11.52 -4.25 30.05
CA MET A 1 10.36 -4.21 29.14
C MET A 1 10.90 -3.97 27.73
N ASN A 2 11.01 -5.00 26.91
CA ASN A 2 11.72 -4.95 25.62
C ASN A 2 10.74 -5.37 24.49
N LEU A 3 10.14 -4.37 23.83
CA LEU A 3 9.21 -4.52 22.72
C LEU A 3 9.95 -4.30 21.38
N PHE A 4 10.98 -5.09 21.10
CA PHE A 4 11.67 -5.03 19.80
C PHE A 4 12.14 -6.42 19.32
N ASN A 5 11.21 -7.38 19.15
CA ASN A 5 11.37 -8.41 18.11
C ASN A 5 10.10 -9.26 17.95
N VAL A 6 9.12 -8.79 17.17
CA VAL A 6 8.15 -9.71 16.56
C VAL A 6 8.51 -9.77 15.08
N ARG A 7 9.45 -10.65 14.72
CA ARG A 7 9.77 -10.96 13.33
C ARG A 7 8.63 -11.82 12.77
N LEU A 8 7.67 -11.15 12.14
CA LEU A 8 6.51 -11.80 11.56
C LEU A 8 6.94 -12.54 10.29
N ARG A 9 7.21 -13.84 10.42
CA ARG A 9 7.53 -14.72 9.28
C ARG A 9 6.40 -14.65 8.25
N GLY A 10 6.75 -14.50 6.97
CA GLY A 10 5.79 -14.48 5.86
C GLY A 10 5.27 -13.10 5.43
N ARG A 11 5.75 -11.99 6.01
CA ARG A 11 5.43 -10.62 5.55
C ARG A 11 6.51 -10.04 4.63
N GLY A 12 6.13 -9.08 3.79
CA GLY A 12 7.00 -8.34 2.88
C GLY A 12 6.99 -8.87 1.44
N ILE A 13 7.47 -8.06 0.50
CA ILE A 13 7.47 -8.35 -0.93
C ILE A 13 8.70 -9.22 -1.25
N ALA A 14 8.50 -10.53 -1.39
CA ALA A 14 9.53 -11.46 -1.81
C ALA A 14 8.89 -12.71 -2.44
N ALA A 15 9.62 -13.38 -3.33
CA ALA A 15 9.18 -14.62 -3.95
C ALA A 15 8.85 -15.70 -2.90
N GLY A 16 7.82 -16.50 -3.17
CA GLY A 16 7.35 -17.55 -2.26
C GLY A 16 6.54 -17.07 -1.06
N ARG A 17 6.35 -15.75 -0.86
CA ARG A 17 5.45 -15.20 0.17
C ARG A 17 4.04 -14.99 -0.36
N PRO A 18 3.02 -14.99 0.52
CA PRO A 18 1.66 -14.62 0.13
C PRO A 18 1.63 -13.24 -0.55
N ALA A 19 0.95 -13.14 -1.69
CA ALA A 19 0.78 -11.90 -2.44
C ALA A 19 -0.18 -10.93 -1.72
N ASN A 20 0.36 -10.29 -0.68
CA ASN A 20 -0.30 -9.29 0.15
C ASN A 20 0.39 -7.94 -0.08
N LEU A 21 -0.25 -7.06 -0.84
CA LEU A 21 0.37 -5.84 -1.38
C LEU A 21 -0.57 -4.65 -1.25
N VAL A 22 0.02 -3.47 -1.10
CA VAL A 22 -0.65 -2.17 -1.17
C VAL A 22 0.05 -1.37 -2.25
N VAL A 23 -0.70 -0.77 -3.16
CA VAL A 23 -0.17 0.16 -4.17
C VAL A 23 -0.69 1.55 -3.81
N PRO A 24 0.13 2.43 -3.21
CA PRO A 24 -0.23 3.81 -2.96
C PRO A 24 -0.17 4.65 -4.24
N ASP A 25 -0.95 5.72 -4.29
CA ASP A 25 -0.86 6.76 -5.32
C ASP A 25 0.31 7.71 -5.03
N ALA A 26 1.54 7.19 -5.09
CA ALA A 26 2.76 7.93 -4.83
C ALA A 26 3.98 7.26 -5.48
N ASP A 27 4.93 8.09 -5.92
CA ASP A 27 6.17 7.64 -6.59
C ASP A 27 7.31 7.30 -5.62
N SER A 28 7.16 7.64 -4.34
CA SER A 28 8.16 7.38 -3.31
C SER A 28 7.55 7.30 -1.92
N ASP A 29 8.29 6.69 -0.99
CA ASP A 29 7.93 6.66 0.43
C ASP A 29 7.74 8.07 1.01
N TYR A 30 8.58 9.02 0.58
CA TYR A 30 8.47 10.41 1.02
C TYR A 30 7.15 11.04 0.57
N GLU A 31 6.80 10.92 -0.72
CA GLU A 31 5.56 11.46 -1.25
C GLU A 31 4.33 10.75 -0.68
N ALA A 32 4.42 9.44 -0.42
CA ALA A 32 3.35 8.66 0.22
C ALA A 32 3.00 9.22 1.61
N VAL A 33 4.01 9.63 2.38
CA VAL A 33 3.82 10.26 3.69
C VAL A 33 3.35 11.70 3.54
N ARG A 34 4.04 12.50 2.71
CA ARG A 34 3.77 13.94 2.52
C ARG A 34 2.33 14.21 2.08
N GLN A 35 1.78 13.40 1.19
CA GLN A 35 0.44 13.58 0.62
C GLN A 35 -0.63 12.75 1.31
N GLN A 36 -0.26 11.93 2.31
CA GLN A 36 -1.13 10.89 2.86
C GLN A 36 -1.77 10.04 1.75
N ALA A 37 -0.93 9.56 0.83
CA ALA A 37 -1.35 8.92 -0.41
C ALA A 37 -2.33 7.77 -0.15
N LYS A 38 -3.45 7.79 -0.87
CA LYS A 38 -4.48 6.75 -0.77
C LYS A 38 -4.00 5.50 -1.50
N ALA A 39 -4.44 4.33 -1.03
CA ALA A 39 -4.22 3.09 -1.77
C ALA A 39 -5.08 3.07 -3.04
N THR A 40 -4.45 2.89 -4.20
CA THR A 40 -5.09 2.65 -5.50
C THR A 40 -5.47 1.18 -5.66
N LEU A 41 -4.64 0.28 -5.11
CA LEU A 41 -4.89 -1.15 -5.12
C LEU A 41 -4.54 -1.79 -3.77
N LEU A 42 -5.44 -2.63 -3.28
CA LEU A 42 -5.21 -3.51 -2.13
C LEU A 42 -5.36 -4.96 -2.57
N ILE A 43 -4.28 -5.74 -2.41
CA ILE A 43 -4.24 -7.16 -2.75
C ILE A 43 -4.09 -7.99 -1.48
N ARG A 44 -4.94 -9.01 -1.32
CA ARG A 44 -4.82 -10.03 -0.28
C ARG A 44 -4.87 -11.42 -0.89
N HIS A 45 -3.89 -12.26 -0.57
CA HIS A 45 -3.75 -13.62 -1.10
C HIS A 45 -3.90 -13.69 -2.63
N GLY A 46 -3.30 -12.73 -3.34
CA GLY A 46 -3.34 -12.66 -4.80
C GLY A 46 -4.67 -12.16 -5.40
N LYS A 47 -5.64 -11.77 -4.57
CA LYS A 47 -6.92 -11.21 -5.01
C LYS A 47 -6.97 -9.71 -4.74
N VAL A 48 -7.45 -8.94 -5.71
CA VAL A 48 -7.79 -7.53 -5.50
C VAL A 48 -9.02 -7.45 -4.61
N ILE A 49 -8.88 -6.77 -3.47
CA ILE A 49 -9.98 -6.58 -2.51
C ILE A 49 -10.49 -5.14 -2.47
N LEU A 50 -9.67 -4.18 -2.92
CA LEU A 50 -10.07 -2.78 -3.05
C LEU A 50 -9.33 -2.16 -4.24
N PRO A 51 -10.03 -1.91 -5.35
CA PRO A 51 -9.58 -0.98 -6.39
C PRO A 51 -10.11 0.42 -6.09
N ARG A 52 -9.31 1.44 -6.40
CA ARG A 52 -9.69 2.85 -6.32
C ARG A 52 -9.13 3.57 -7.55
N GLU A 53 -9.90 4.49 -8.11
CA GLU A 53 -9.39 5.41 -9.13
C GLU A 53 -8.62 6.57 -8.45
N PRO A 54 -7.48 7.00 -9.01
CA PRO A 54 -6.77 8.18 -8.53
C PRO A 54 -7.67 9.40 -8.47
N GLU A 55 -7.42 10.25 -7.47
CA GLU A 55 -8.23 11.45 -7.27
C GLU A 55 -8.05 12.43 -8.42
N ARG A 56 -9.16 12.98 -8.92
CA ARG A 56 -9.16 14.02 -9.97
C ARG A 56 -9.92 15.22 -9.46
N VAL A 57 -9.25 16.37 -9.43
CA VAL A 57 -9.87 17.66 -9.13
C VAL A 57 -10.17 18.36 -10.45
N ALA A 58 -11.43 18.74 -10.65
CA ALA A 58 -11.84 19.57 -11.77
C ALA A 58 -12.29 20.93 -11.24
N TYR A 59 -11.87 22.00 -11.90
CA TYR A 59 -12.31 23.36 -11.59
C TYR A 59 -13.34 23.78 -12.65
N PRO A 60 -14.51 24.31 -12.25
CA PRO A 60 -15.45 24.88 -13.20
C PRO A 60 -14.86 26.14 -13.86
N GLU A 61 -15.27 26.42 -15.10
CA GLU A 61 -14.94 27.66 -15.83
C GLU A 61 -15.58 28.90 -15.21
#